data_AF-A0A1H6FKX0-F1
#
_entry.id   AF-A0A1H6FKX0-F1
#
_cell.length_a   1.000
_cell.length_b   1.000
_cell.length_c   1.000
_cell.angle_alpha   90.00
_cell.angle_beta   90.00
_cell.angle_gamma   90.00
#
_symmetry.space_group_name_H-M   'P 1'
#
loop_
_entity.id
_entity.type
_entity.pdbx_description
1 polymer ?
#
loop_
_entity_poly.entity_id
_entity_poly.type
_entity_poly.pdbx_seq_one_letter_code
_entity_poly.pdbx_strand_id
1 'polypeptide(L)' 'MDLEEHSIEPLIKRRTCQECGVPLTEQEIRAALESDGRFLCTVHASEEVPLDEDELERS' A
#
# COMPACT_ATOMS: atom_id res chain seq x y z
N MET A 1 29.45 10.44 -18.15
CA MET A 1 28.06 9.96 -18.23
C MET A 1 27.24 10.88 -17.35
N ASP A 2 26.32 11.62 -17.95
CA ASP A 2 25.34 12.44 -17.25
C ASP A 2 24.41 11.49 -16.51
N LEU A 3 24.52 11.45 -15.18
CA LEU A 3 23.58 10.71 -14.35
C LEU A 3 22.39 11.64 -14.14
N GLU A 4 21.53 11.71 -15.16
CA GLU A 4 20.22 12.34 -15.05
C GLU A 4 19.51 11.71 -13.85
N GLU A 5 19.42 12.51 -12.79
CA GLU A 5 18.58 12.30 -11.63
C GLU A 5 17.15 12.05 -12.10
N HIS A 6 16.79 10.78 -12.28
CA HIS A 6 15.41 10.41 -12.53
C HIS A 6 14.58 10.87 -11.34
N SER A 7 13.97 12.06 -11.51
CA SER A 7 13.02 12.64 -10.57
C SER A 7 12.12 11.53 -10.07
N ILE A 8 12.10 11.36 -8.75
CA ILE A 8 11.30 10.39 -7.99
C ILE A 8 9.78 10.73 -8.08
N GLU A 9 9.39 11.44 -9.13
CA GLU A 9 8.03 11.78 -9.56
C GLU A 9 7.07 10.57 -9.63
N PRO A 10 7.48 9.33 -10.03
CA PRO A 10 6.50 8.25 -10.15
C PRO A 10 6.07 7.64 -8.81
N LEU A 11 6.72 7.92 -7.68
CA LEU A 11 6.30 7.37 -6.38
C LEU A 11 5.05 8.04 -5.82
N ILE A 12 4.79 9.30 -6.19
CA ILE A 12 3.59 10.02 -5.73
C ILE A 12 2.36 9.58 -6.55
N LYS A 13 2.54 9.20 -7.82
CA LYS A 13 1.45 8.73 -8.69
C LYS A 13 0.94 7.31 -8.37
N ARG A 14 1.67 6.53 -7.55
CA ARG A 14 1.25 5.18 -7.10
C ARG A 14 0.51 5.18 -5.75
N ARG A 15 0.04 6.34 -5.31
CA ARG A 15 -0.75 6.53 -4.09
C ARG A 15 -2.25 6.49 -4.38
N THR A 16 -2.70 5.56 -5.21
CA THR A 16 -4.13 5.36 -5.50
C THR A 16 -4.54 3.98 -5.01
N CYS A 17 -5.78 3.86 -4.55
CA CYS A 17 -6.34 2.58 -4.17
C CYS A 17 -6.30 1.61 -5.36
N GLN A 18 -5.78 0.39 -5.18
CA GLN A 18 -5.75 -0.59 -6.26
C GLN A 18 -7.14 -1.13 -6.64
N GLU A 19 -8.12 -1.07 -5.73
CA GLU A 19 -9.48 -1.54 -5.98
C GLU A 19 -10.35 -0.49 -6.71
N CYS A 20 -10.32 0.76 -6.25
CA CYS A 20 -11.21 1.81 -6.76
C CYS A 20 -10.50 2.98 -7.46
N GLY A 21 -9.16 3.03 -7.45
CA GLY A 21 -8.39 4.06 -8.15
C GLY A 21 -8.43 5.46 -7.51
N VAL A 22 -9.08 5.63 -6.35
CA VAL A 22 -9.14 6.91 -5.64
C VAL A 22 -7.75 7.29 -5.10
N PRO A 23 -7.35 8.58 -5.12
CA PRO A 23 -6.14 9.02 -4.43
C PRO A 23 -6.23 8.73 -2.93
N LEU A 24 -5.20 8.10 -2.40
CA LEU A 24 -5.04 7.79 -1.00
C LEU A 24 -4.47 8.99 -0.25
N THR A 25 -4.92 9.12 0.99
CA THR A 25 -4.37 10.06 1.96
C THR A 25 -3.02 9.56 2.49
N GLU A 26 -2.24 10.47 3.09
CA GLU A 26 -0.96 10.11 3.72
C GLU A 26 -1.11 9.05 4.82
N GLN A 27 -2.26 9.03 5.50
CA GLN A 27 -2.56 8.04 6.53
C GLN A 27 -2.77 6.65 5.93
N GLU A 28 -3.53 6.55 4.85
CA GLU A 28 -3.79 5.28 4.13
C GLU A 28 -2.53 4.71 3.48
N ILE A 29 -1.67 5.58 2.92
CA ILE A 29 -0.38 5.19 2.35
C ILE A 29 0.52 4.61 3.43
N ARG A 30 0.58 5.26 4.60
CA ARG A 30 1.40 4.79 5.72
C ARG A 30 0.92 3.45 6.24
N ALA A 31 -0.39 3.31 6.45
CA ALA A 31 -0.99 2.05 6.87
C ALA A 31 -0.68 0.91 5.88
N ALA A 32 -0.81 1.14 4.58
CA ALA A 32 -0.47 0.16 3.55
C ALA A 32 1.02 -0.21 3.54
N LEU A 33 1.91 0.76 3.78
CA LEU A 33 3.36 0.53 3.91
C LEU A 33 3.72 -0.26 5.18
N GLU A 34 3.00 -0.04 6.28
CA GLU A 34 3.20 -0.75 7.56
C GLU A 34 2.70 -2.20 7.49
N SER A 35 1.64 -2.45 6.71
CA SER A 35 1.07 -3.78 6.51
C SER A 35 1.76 -4.61 5.40
N ASP A 36 2.84 -4.11 4.79
CA ASP A 36 3.50 -4.68 3.58
C ASP A 36 2.48 -5.06 2.48
N GLY A 37 1.37 -4.32 2.44
CA GLY A 37 0.15 -4.71 1.75
C GLY A 37 -0.11 -3.89 0.49
N ARG A 38 -1.24 -4.17 -0.15
CA ARG A 38 -1.67 -3.36 -1.30
C ARG A 38 -2.03 -1.95 -0.82
N PHE A 39 -1.78 -0.96 -1.67
CA PHE A 39 -2.27 0.41 -1.43
C PHE A 39 -3.78 0.43 -1.54
N LEU A 40 -4.48 0.27 -0.42
CA LEU A 40 -5.93 0.32 -0.32
C LEU A 40 -6.39 1.53 0.51
N CYS A 41 -7.55 2.07 0.15
CA CYS A 41 -8.18 3.09 1.00
C CYS A 41 -8.73 2.43 2.26
N THR A 42 -8.96 3.20 3.32
CA THR A 42 -9.43 2.68 4.63
C THR A 42 -10.64 1.76 4.49
N VAL A 43 -11.52 2.03 3.53
CA VAL A 43 -12.69 1.18 3.24
C VAL A 43 -12.27 -0.22 2.81
N HIS A 44 -11.44 -0.34 1.76
CA HIS A 44 -11.02 -1.64 1.22
C HIS A 44 -9.88 -2.28 2.02
N ALA A 45 -9.08 -1.49 2.74
CA ALA A 45 -8.07 -1.99 3.67
C ALA A 45 -8.72 -2.71 4.86
N SER A 46 -9.93 -2.28 5.28
CA SER A 46 -10.68 -2.92 6.37
C SER A 46 -11.29 -4.28 5.99
N GLU A 47 -11.36 -4.60 4.69
CA GLU A 47 -11.83 -5.90 4.18
C GLU A 47 -10.69 -6.93 4.05
N GLU A 48 -9.43 -6.46 4.11
CA GLU A 48 -8.27 -7.33 4.24
C GLU A 48 -8.19 -7.76 5.70
N VAL A 49 -8.82 -8.89 6.04
CA VAL A 49 -8.58 -9.55 7.33
C VAL A 49 -7.07 -9.85 7.37
N PRO A 50 -6.28 -9.24 8.28
CA PRO A 50 -4.91 -9.66 8.44
C PRO A 50 -4.98 -11.13 8.84
N LEU A 51 -4.58 -12.00 7.91
CA LEU A 51 -4.27 -13.38 8.27
C LEU A 51 -3.00 -13.26 9.09
N ASP A 52 -3.15 -13.11 10.40
CA ASP A 52 -2.05 -13.31 11.34
C ASP A 52 -1.43 -14.65 10.95
N GLU A 53 -0.19 -14.59 10.46
CA GLU A 53 0.61 -15.71 9.97
C GLU A 53 0.93 -16.76 11.08
N ASP A 54 0.32 -16.62 12.26
CA ASP A 54 0.50 -17.40 13.48
C ASP A 54 -0.57 -18.51 13.69
N GLU A 55 -1.43 -18.79 12.69
CA GLU A 55 -2.44 -19.88 12.79
C GLU A 55 -2.07 -21.18 12.03
N LEU A 56 -0.85 -21.30 11.52
CA LEU A 56 -0.40 -22.47 10.72
C LEU A 56 0.30 -23.59 11.52
N GLU A 57 0.42 -23.51 12.85
CA GLU A 57 1.17 -24.50 13.66
C GLU A 57 0.31 -25.43 14.55
N ARG A 58 -0.99 -25.63 14.28
CA ARG A 58 -1.86 -26.48 15.12
C ARG A 58 -2.72 -27.53 14.41
N SER A 59 -2.49 -27.84 13.14
CA SER A 59 -3.18 -28.94 12.43
C SER A 59 -2.32 -30.16 12.24
#